data_AF-A0A0B7FM08-F1
#
_entry.id   AF-A0A0B7FM08-F1
#
_cell.length_a   1.000
_cell.length_b   1.000
_cell.length_c   1.000
_cell.angle_alpha   90.00
_cell.angle_beta   90.00
_cell.angle_gamma   90.00
#
_symmetry.space_group_name_H-M   'P 1'
#
loop_
_entity.id
_entity.type
_entity.pdbx_description
1 polymer ?
#
loop_
_entity_poly.entity_id
_entity_poly.type
_entity_poly.pdbx_seq_one_letter_code
_entity_poly.pdbx_strand_id
1 'polypeptide(L)'
;MLAIICRYRNLTDAHNWWIKEIIQRQHSQPPLNGGASNHIVRSNMNCSEVIALLTRRGCIDLTYSLIPPNHVTYPVASGGLGDVFCGQLVDGTPVAIKTIRVYGGDSHGKYNKRAAREIHTWSKFSHPNIVKLLGLAVYRDCLAMVSPWASNGDLRRYLYRHQSADRCRLSISICAGLAYLHENKVVHGDLKGANVLIAGDGTPMLADFGSSSLRDTTLQFTRTDTQPGYSLRWTAPEIIRGKSGNTTAGDVYSLGMVS
;
A
#
# COMPACT_ATOMS: atom_id res chain seq x y z
N MET A 1 22.88 -24.57 43.86
CA MET A 1 22.80 -25.48 42.71
C MET A 1 21.32 -25.86 42.56
N LEU A 2 20.69 -25.43 41.45
CA LEU A 2 19.32 -25.77 40.98
C LEU A 2 18.18 -25.22 41.88
N ALA A 3 17.11 -24.56 41.40
CA ALA A 3 16.40 -24.70 40.14
C ALA A 3 15.79 -23.35 39.69
N ILE A 4 16.28 -22.84 38.56
CA ILE A 4 15.55 -21.91 37.69
C ILE A 4 15.49 -22.65 36.35
N ILE A 5 14.32 -23.19 36.00
CA ILE A 5 13.84 -23.58 34.64
C ILE A 5 12.49 -24.28 34.91
N CYS A 6 11.37 -23.59 34.63
CA CYS A 6 10.06 -24.16 34.24
C CYS A 6 8.88 -23.16 34.33
N ARG A 7 9.04 -21.91 33.89
CA ARG A 7 7.88 -20.97 33.74
C ARG A 7 7.89 -20.12 32.47
N TYR A 8 8.39 -20.66 31.36
CA TYR A 8 8.39 -19.94 30.07
C TYR A 8 7.79 -20.71 28.88
N ARG A 9 7.13 -21.85 29.09
CA ARG A 9 6.58 -22.67 27.99
C ARG A 9 5.07 -22.51 27.70
N ASN A 10 4.30 -21.75 28.50
CA ASN A 10 2.83 -21.71 28.35
C ASN A 10 2.24 -20.36 27.90
N LEU A 11 3.04 -19.32 27.66
CA LEU A 11 2.52 -18.00 27.25
C LEU A 11 2.28 -17.89 25.73
N THR A 12 3.03 -18.63 24.91
CA THR A 12 2.92 -18.62 23.44
C THR A 12 1.65 -19.31 22.94
N ASP A 13 1.22 -20.39 23.61
CA ASP A 13 0.06 -21.16 23.17
C ASP A 13 -1.26 -20.48 23.54
N ALA A 14 -1.33 -19.85 24.72
CA ALA A 14 -2.48 -19.04 25.13
C ALA A 14 -2.65 -17.79 24.24
N HIS A 15 -1.55 -17.16 23.83
CA HIS A 15 -1.56 -15.99 22.94
C HIS A 15 -1.98 -16.36 21.51
N ASN A 16 -1.48 -17.48 20.98
CA ASN A 16 -1.88 -18.00 19.67
C ASN A 16 -3.33 -18.49 19.65
N TRP A 17 -3.86 -19.00 20.76
CA TRP A 17 -5.28 -19.37 20.88
C TRP A 17 -6.19 -18.15 20.83
N TRP A 18 -5.87 -17.09 21.57
CA TRP A 18 -6.64 -15.83 21.56
C TRP A 18 -6.68 -15.17 20.17
N ILE A 19 -5.57 -15.19 19.43
CA ILE A 19 -5.51 -14.67 18.06
C ILE A 19 -6.39 -15.50 17.12
N LYS A 20 -6.33 -16.83 17.21
CA LYS A 20 -7.19 -17.72 16.42
C LYS A 20 -8.67 -17.51 16.75
N GLU A 21 -9.00 -17.28 18.01
CA GLU A 21 -10.38 -17.03 18.45
C GLU A 21 -10.92 -15.68 17.93
N ILE A 22 -10.10 -14.62 17.87
CA ILE A 22 -10.48 -13.34 17.25
C ILE A 22 -10.73 -13.51 15.74
N ILE A 23 -9.85 -14.23 15.04
CA ILE A 23 -10.01 -14.51 13.60
C ILE A 23 -11.29 -15.33 13.36
N GLN A 24 -11.55 -16.36 14.17
CA GLN A 24 -12.75 -17.20 14.06
C GLN A 24 -14.05 -16.42 14.33
N ARG A 25 -14.03 -15.51 15.31
CA ARG A 25 -15.20 -14.67 15.67
C ARG A 25 -15.53 -13.61 14.61
N GLN A 26 -14.54 -13.14 13.83
CA GLN A 26 -14.80 -12.22 12.71
C GLN A 26 -15.47 -12.87 11.49
N HIS A 27 -15.39 -14.19 11.34
CA HIS A 27 -16.07 -14.94 10.27
C HIS A 27 -17.54 -15.31 10.60
N SER A 28 -18.02 -15.00 11.81
CA SER A 28 -19.33 -15.45 12.32
C SER A 28 -20.26 -14.28 12.65
N GLN A 29 -20.51 -13.38 11.70
CA GLN A 29 -21.54 -12.33 11.85
C GLN A 29 -22.69 -12.59 10.86
N PRO A 30 -23.96 -12.59 11.32
CA PRO A 30 -25.11 -12.77 10.44
C PRO A 30 -25.27 -11.56 9.50
N PRO A 31 -25.81 -11.73 8.29
CA PRO A 31 -26.04 -10.62 7.38
C PRO A 31 -27.15 -9.72 7.94
N LEU A 32 -26.81 -8.48 8.27
CA LEU A 32 -27.78 -7.46 8.65
C LEU A 32 -28.21 -6.68 7.40
N ASN A 33 -29.47 -6.83 7.03
CA ASN A 33 -30.20 -5.99 6.08
C ASN A 33 -30.33 -4.55 6.61
N GLY A 34 -30.05 -3.56 5.75
CA GLY A 34 -30.63 -2.21 5.89
C GLY A 34 -29.66 -1.03 5.72
N GLY A 35 -29.90 -0.22 4.68
CA GLY A 35 -29.49 1.19 4.63
C GLY A 35 -28.50 1.56 3.52
N ALA A 36 -29.00 2.17 2.45
CA ALA A 36 -28.27 2.63 1.25
C ALA A 36 -27.28 3.79 1.46
N SER A 37 -26.60 3.87 2.62
CA SER A 37 -25.74 5.01 3.01
C SER A 37 -24.24 4.67 3.09
N ASN A 38 -23.81 3.42 2.91
CA ASN A 38 -22.47 2.94 3.29
C ASN A 38 -21.43 2.82 2.15
N HIS A 39 -21.62 3.47 1.00
CA HIS A 39 -20.76 3.27 -0.18
C HIS A 39 -19.90 4.47 -0.60
N ILE A 40 -19.91 5.57 0.16
CA ILE A 40 -19.23 6.82 -0.22
C ILE A 40 -18.22 7.22 0.86
N VAL A 41 -16.94 7.37 0.49
CA VAL A 41 -15.92 7.97 1.37
C VAL A 41 -15.92 9.48 1.17
N ARG A 42 -16.16 10.22 2.25
CA ARG A 42 -16.25 11.69 2.27
C ARG A 42 -15.03 12.30 2.95
N SER A 43 -14.73 13.57 2.61
CA SER A 43 -13.57 14.31 3.13
C SER A 43 -13.71 14.79 4.58
N ASN A 44 -14.82 14.49 5.25
CA ASN A 44 -15.03 14.80 6.66
C ASN A 44 -14.92 13.55 7.57
N MET A 45 -14.72 12.35 7.00
CA MET A 45 -14.59 11.12 7.77
C MET A 45 -13.26 11.05 8.52
N ASN A 46 -13.31 10.60 9.77
CA ASN A 46 -12.12 10.34 10.59
C ASN A 46 -11.50 8.96 10.27
N CYS A 47 -10.33 8.67 10.83
CA CYS A 47 -9.60 7.42 10.57
C CYS A 47 -10.44 6.18 10.93
N SER A 48 -11.10 6.18 12.09
CA SER A 48 -11.89 5.05 12.59
C SER A 48 -13.08 4.74 11.68
N GLU A 49 -13.78 5.75 11.18
CA GLU A 49 -14.89 5.58 10.22
C GLU A 49 -14.40 4.97 8.90
N VAL A 50 -13.27 5.44 8.39
CA VAL A 50 -12.67 4.93 7.15
C VAL A 50 -12.19 3.48 7.32
N ILE A 51 -11.54 3.17 8.45
CA ILE A 51 -11.10 1.80 8.79
C ILE A 51 -12.29 0.86 8.85
N ALA A 52 -13.34 1.21 9.59
CA ALA A 52 -14.53 0.37 9.70
C ALA A 52 -15.14 0.06 8.32
N LEU A 53 -15.15 1.03 7.41
CA LEU A 53 -15.67 0.85 6.05
C LEU A 53 -14.76 -0.06 5.19
N LEU A 54 -13.43 0.10 5.28
CA LEU A 54 -12.47 -0.70 4.52
C LEU A 54 -12.37 -2.14 5.05
N THR A 55 -12.44 -2.34 6.36
CA THR A 55 -12.44 -3.66 6.99
C THR A 55 -13.68 -4.46 6.61
N ARG A 56 -14.85 -3.82 6.53
CA ARG A 56 -16.08 -4.45 5.98
C ARG A 56 -15.94 -4.91 4.51
N ARG A 57 -14.92 -4.43 3.80
CA ARG A 57 -14.61 -4.80 2.41
C ARG A 57 -13.40 -5.74 2.30
N GLY A 58 -12.99 -6.35 3.40
CA GLY A 58 -11.94 -7.36 3.44
C GLY A 58 -10.52 -6.83 3.64
N CYS A 59 -10.33 -5.52 3.91
CA CYS A 59 -9.03 -5.03 4.37
C CYS A 59 -8.75 -5.50 5.80
N ILE A 60 -7.54 -5.95 6.08
CA ILE A 60 -7.14 -6.35 7.43
C ILE A 60 -6.68 -5.11 8.21
N ASP A 61 -7.17 -4.94 9.43
CA ASP A 61 -6.67 -3.92 10.36
C ASP A 61 -5.50 -4.48 11.18
N LEU A 62 -4.30 -3.94 10.94
CA LEU A 62 -3.05 -4.35 11.56
C LEU A 62 -2.59 -3.38 12.66
N THR A 63 -3.44 -2.43 13.07
CA THR A 63 -3.09 -1.41 14.08
C THR A 63 -2.48 -2.01 15.34
N TYR A 64 -3.09 -3.08 15.86
CA TYR A 64 -2.62 -3.76 17.08
C TYR A 64 -1.60 -4.87 16.82
N SER A 65 -1.33 -5.19 15.55
CA SER A 65 -0.30 -6.15 15.14
C SER A 65 1.04 -5.50 14.86
N LEU A 66 1.11 -4.17 14.73
CA LEU A 66 2.35 -3.42 14.58
C LEU A 66 3.06 -3.29 15.93
N ILE A 67 4.35 -3.60 15.97
CA ILE A 67 5.19 -3.35 17.13
C ILE A 67 5.40 -1.83 17.25
N PRO A 68 5.03 -1.21 18.39
CA PRO A 68 5.29 0.21 18.61
C PRO A 68 6.79 0.50 18.53
N PRO A 69 7.19 1.62 17.93
CA PRO A 69 8.60 1.96 17.86
C PRO A 69 9.15 2.25 19.27
N ASN A 70 10.23 1.57 19.65
CA ASN A 70 10.89 1.76 20.96
C ASN A 70 11.56 3.14 21.10
N HIS A 71 11.81 3.84 19.98
CA HIS A 71 12.40 5.17 19.90
C HIS A 71 11.77 5.98 18.77
N VAL A 72 12.03 7.28 18.70
CA VAL A 72 11.58 8.13 17.59
C VAL A 72 12.13 7.58 16.27
N THR A 73 11.25 7.06 15.41
CA THR A 73 11.62 6.60 14.07
C THR A 73 11.50 7.74 13.07
N TYR A 74 12.51 7.86 12.21
CA TYR A 74 12.45 8.75 11.05
C TYR A 74 11.98 7.97 9.83
N PRO A 75 11.27 8.63 8.88
CA PRO A 75 10.90 7.97 7.64
C PRO A 75 12.16 7.56 6.87
N VAL A 76 12.15 6.33 6.34
CA VAL A 76 13.23 5.79 5.49
C VAL A 76 13.15 6.34 4.07
N ALA A 77 11.97 6.81 3.67
CA ALA A 77 11.73 7.54 2.44
C ALA A 77 10.61 8.57 2.67
N SER A 78 10.80 9.75 2.11
CA SER A 78 9.82 10.83 2.08
C SER A 78 9.67 11.31 0.65
N GLY A 79 8.44 11.40 0.14
CA GLY A 79 8.14 11.87 -1.20
C GLY A 79 6.80 12.60 -1.27
N GLY A 80 6.43 13.07 -2.47
CA GLY A 80 5.16 13.79 -2.69
C GLY A 80 3.90 12.97 -2.40
N LEU A 81 4.03 11.66 -2.20
CA LEU A 81 2.95 10.70 -2.00
C LEU A 81 2.84 10.23 -0.53
N GLY A 82 3.78 10.63 0.34
CA GLY A 82 3.76 10.26 1.75
C GLY A 82 5.13 9.99 2.37
N ASP A 83 5.09 9.54 3.62
CA ASP A 83 6.23 9.09 4.40
C ASP A 83 6.17 7.57 4.56
N VAL A 84 7.31 6.90 4.38
CA VAL A 84 7.45 5.45 4.57
C VAL A 84 8.34 5.20 5.78
N PHE A 85 7.88 4.34 6.68
CA PHE A 85 8.61 3.88 7.86
C PHE A 85 8.90 2.39 7.72
N CYS A 86 10.04 1.96 8.28
CA CYS A 86 10.29 0.54 8.52
C CYS A 86 9.69 0.18 9.88
N GLY A 87 9.01 -0.96 9.95
CA GLY A 87 8.44 -1.51 11.17
C GLY A 87 8.45 -3.02 11.17
N GLN A 88 7.80 -3.60 12.17
CA GLN A 88 7.72 -5.04 12.35
C GLN A 88 6.36 -5.41 12.91
N LEU A 89 5.80 -6.54 12.48
CA LEU A 89 4.61 -7.12 13.10
C LEU A 89 4.99 -7.94 14.33
N VAL A 90 4.02 -8.21 15.21
CA VAL A 90 4.21 -9.03 16.43
C VAL A 90 4.77 -10.43 16.17
N ASP A 91 4.53 -10.98 14.98
CA ASP A 91 5.07 -12.28 14.54
C ASP A 91 6.52 -12.21 14.03
N GLY A 92 7.11 -11.02 14.04
CA GLY A 92 8.48 -10.76 13.59
C GLY A 92 8.59 -10.35 12.11
N THR A 93 7.50 -10.31 11.35
CA THR A 93 7.53 -9.96 9.92
C THR A 93 7.95 -8.50 9.72
N PRO A 94 9.03 -8.21 8.95
CA PRO A 94 9.42 -6.84 8.64
C PRO A 94 8.46 -6.21 7.63
N VAL A 95 8.02 -4.99 7.90
CA VAL A 95 7.00 -4.28 7.10
C VAL A 95 7.40 -2.86 6.75
N ALA A 96 6.90 -2.39 5.61
CA ALA A 96 6.85 -0.97 5.25
C ALA A 96 5.49 -0.39 5.66
N ILE A 97 5.51 0.74 6.36
CA ILE A 97 4.34 1.47 6.83
C ILE A 97 4.31 2.81 6.09
N LYS A 98 3.39 2.98 5.14
CA LYS A 98 3.23 4.23 4.37
C LYS A 98 2.10 5.05 4.95
N THR A 99 2.39 6.30 5.31
CA THR A 99 1.38 7.30 5.71
C THR A 99 1.33 8.41 4.66
N ILE A 100 0.14 8.95 4.41
CA ILE A 100 0.02 10.16 3.58
C ILE A 100 0.36 11.37 4.44
N ARG A 101 1.30 12.20 3.97
CA ARG A 101 1.75 13.39 4.71
C ARG A 101 0.62 14.41 4.80
N VAL A 102 0.39 14.92 6.01
CA VAL A 102 -0.53 16.02 6.30
C VAL A 102 0.25 17.33 6.15
N TYR A 103 -0.01 18.08 5.08
CA TYR A 103 0.46 19.46 4.94
C TYR A 103 -0.49 20.42 5.65
N GLY A 104 0.06 21.45 6.31
CA GLY A 104 -0.72 22.47 6.99
C GLY A 104 -1.67 23.21 6.04
N GLY A 105 -2.93 23.34 6.44
CA GLY A 105 -3.98 24.03 5.68
C GLY A 105 -5.10 23.13 5.13
N ASP A 106 -4.89 21.82 5.07
CA ASP A 106 -5.90 20.84 4.61
C ASP A 106 -6.49 20.05 5.79
N SER A 107 -7.79 19.74 5.73
CA SER A 107 -8.45 18.95 6.79
C SER A 107 -7.99 17.49 6.79
N HIS A 108 -7.85 16.89 7.97
CA HIS A 108 -7.50 15.46 8.14
C HIS A 108 -8.33 14.52 7.25
N GLY A 109 -9.62 14.81 7.06
CA GLY A 109 -10.48 13.95 6.24
C GLY A 109 -10.18 13.99 4.72
N LYS A 110 -9.54 15.02 4.16
CA LYS A 110 -9.05 14.98 2.76
C LYS A 110 -7.94 13.93 2.60
N TYR A 111 -7.05 13.82 3.58
CA TYR A 111 -5.96 12.85 3.60
C TYR A 111 -6.47 11.43 3.80
N ASN A 112 -7.39 11.23 4.75
CA ASN A 112 -8.03 9.94 4.99
C ASN A 112 -8.73 9.43 3.73
N LYS A 113 -9.40 10.33 2.99
CA LYS A 113 -10.04 9.98 1.72
C LYS A 113 -9.05 9.57 0.63
N ARG A 114 -7.89 10.25 0.52
CA ARG A 114 -6.82 9.84 -0.42
C ARG A 114 -6.25 8.47 -0.04
N ALA A 115 -5.95 8.26 1.24
CA ALA A 115 -5.43 7.01 1.76
C ALA A 115 -6.45 5.88 1.55
N ALA A 116 -7.73 6.12 1.80
CA ALA A 116 -8.80 5.17 1.55
C ALA A 116 -8.90 4.77 0.09
N ARG A 117 -8.73 5.72 -0.84
CA ARG A 117 -8.73 5.44 -2.28
C ARG A 117 -7.55 4.57 -2.69
N GLU A 118 -6.37 4.89 -2.19
CA GLU A 118 -5.17 4.10 -2.46
C GLU A 118 -5.30 2.69 -1.87
N ILE A 119 -5.70 2.56 -0.61
CA ILE A 119 -5.97 1.27 0.05
C ILE A 119 -6.99 0.46 -0.73
N HIS A 120 -8.14 1.05 -1.07
CA HIS A 120 -9.20 0.34 -1.79
C HIS A 120 -8.77 -0.12 -3.19
N THR A 121 -7.94 0.65 -3.87
CA THR A 121 -7.43 0.26 -5.19
C THR A 121 -6.40 -0.84 -5.05
N TRP A 122 -5.44 -0.65 -4.14
CA TRP A 122 -4.34 -1.57 -3.89
C TRP A 122 -4.82 -2.92 -3.33
N SER A 123 -5.86 -2.94 -2.50
CA SER A 123 -6.41 -4.16 -1.90
C SER A 123 -6.98 -5.15 -2.91
N LYS A 124 -7.18 -4.74 -4.17
CA LYS A 124 -7.73 -5.59 -5.23
C LYS A 124 -6.67 -6.43 -5.94
N PHE A 125 -5.39 -6.15 -5.73
CA PHE A 125 -4.32 -6.76 -6.50
C PHE A 125 -3.65 -7.90 -5.73
N SER A 126 -3.44 -9.00 -6.44
CA SER A 126 -2.64 -10.12 -5.96
C SER A 126 -1.84 -10.68 -7.13
N HIS A 127 -0.58 -10.28 -7.22
CA HIS A 127 0.33 -10.67 -8.30
C HIS A 127 1.78 -10.65 -7.82
N PRO A 128 2.66 -11.58 -8.21
CA PRO A 128 4.07 -11.62 -7.77
C PRO A 128 4.87 -10.35 -8.10
N ASN A 129 4.50 -9.64 -9.17
CA ASN A 129 5.15 -8.39 -9.58
C ASN A 129 4.39 -7.12 -9.16
N ILE A 130 3.56 -7.22 -8.12
CA ILE A 130 2.89 -6.09 -7.48
C ILE A 130 3.10 -6.23 -5.98
N VAL A 131 3.51 -5.16 -5.30
CA VAL A 131 3.69 -5.22 -3.85
C VAL A 131 2.35 -5.58 -3.21
N LYS A 132 2.34 -6.57 -2.33
CA LYS A 132 1.11 -6.97 -1.63
C LYS A 132 0.75 -5.94 -0.56
N LEU A 133 -0.50 -5.51 -0.54
CA LEU A 133 -1.07 -4.85 0.63
C LEU A 133 -1.38 -5.91 1.69
N LEU A 134 -0.70 -5.87 2.83
CA LEU A 134 -1.00 -6.75 3.97
C LEU A 134 -2.24 -6.28 4.72
N GLY A 135 -2.40 -4.96 4.84
CA GLY A 135 -3.52 -4.36 5.54
C GLY A 135 -3.38 -2.86 5.68
N LEU A 136 -4.26 -2.30 6.47
CA LEU A 136 -4.25 -0.91 6.90
C LEU A 136 -3.93 -0.83 8.39
N ALA A 137 -3.58 0.35 8.88
CA ALA A 137 -3.39 0.59 10.31
C ALA A 137 -3.62 2.07 10.66
N VAL A 138 -3.82 2.36 11.93
CA VAL A 138 -3.54 3.69 12.49
C VAL A 138 -2.08 3.73 12.92
N TYR A 139 -1.29 4.60 12.31
CA TYR A 139 0.10 4.82 12.68
C TYR A 139 0.35 6.32 12.86
N ARG A 140 0.75 6.73 14.07
CA ARG A 140 0.95 8.15 14.44
C ARG A 140 -0.27 9.00 14.10
N ASP A 141 -1.44 8.54 14.56
CA ASP A 141 -2.75 9.18 14.35
C ASP A 141 -3.18 9.35 12.89
N CYS A 142 -2.48 8.71 11.95
CA CYS A 142 -2.77 8.75 10.52
C CYS A 142 -3.17 7.38 10.00
N LEU A 143 -4.09 7.35 9.03
CA LEU A 143 -4.36 6.14 8.27
C LEU A 143 -3.12 5.73 7.47
N ALA A 144 -2.69 4.49 7.64
CA ALA A 144 -1.48 3.93 7.08
C ALA A 144 -1.76 2.67 6.25
N MET A 145 -0.89 2.43 5.27
CA MET A 145 -0.85 1.21 4.46
C MET A 145 0.33 0.36 4.90
N VAL A 146 0.10 -0.94 5.09
CA VAL A 146 1.13 -1.88 5.54
C VAL A 146 1.40 -2.90 4.44
N SER A 147 2.68 -3.08 4.10
CA SER A 147 3.14 -4.02 3.06
C SER A 147 4.44 -4.71 3.51
N PRO A 148 4.86 -5.83 2.89
CA PRO A 148 6.14 -6.45 3.21
C PRO A 148 7.30 -5.49 2.95
N TRP A 149 8.35 -5.55 3.78
CA TRP A 149 9.55 -4.75 3.55
C TRP A 149 10.36 -5.28 2.36
N ALA A 150 10.56 -4.45 1.34
CA ALA A 150 11.40 -4.74 0.18
C ALA A 150 12.88 -4.45 0.51
N SER A 151 13.61 -5.44 1.01
CA SER A 151 14.98 -5.29 1.53
C SER A 151 16.01 -4.81 0.50
N ASN A 152 15.75 -5.03 -0.80
CA ASN A 152 16.62 -4.61 -1.88
C ASN A 152 16.35 -3.17 -2.37
N GLY A 153 15.35 -2.49 -1.81
CA GLY A 153 15.00 -1.10 -2.13
C GLY A 153 14.34 -0.93 -3.50
N ASP A 154 14.45 0.27 -4.07
CA ASP A 154 13.92 0.56 -5.41
C ASP A 154 14.86 0.09 -6.53
N LEU A 155 14.31 -0.09 -7.73
CA LEU A 155 15.01 -0.60 -8.91
C LEU A 155 16.27 0.20 -9.24
N ARG A 156 16.26 1.53 -9.04
CA ARG A 156 17.44 2.38 -9.34
C ARG A 156 18.59 2.05 -8.39
N ARG A 157 18.28 1.96 -7.09
CA ARG A 157 19.28 1.60 -6.07
C ARG A 157 19.75 0.16 -6.24
N TYR A 158 18.85 -0.74 -6.64
CA TYR A 158 19.18 -2.14 -6.90
C TYR A 158 20.15 -2.28 -8.08
N LEU A 159 19.86 -1.67 -9.23
CA LEU A 159 20.71 -1.71 -10.43
C LEU A 159 22.05 -1.01 -10.22
N TYR A 160 22.10 0.05 -9.41
CA TYR A 160 23.36 0.69 -9.02
C TYR A 160 24.29 -0.27 -8.27
N ARG A 161 23.73 -1.12 -7.40
CA ARG A 161 24.46 -2.11 -6.60
C ARG A 161 24.75 -3.41 -7.36
N HIS A 162 23.89 -3.78 -8.30
CA HIS A 162 23.95 -5.03 -9.05
C HIS A 162 24.04 -4.74 -10.54
N GLN A 163 25.21 -4.25 -10.98
CA GLN A 163 25.40 -3.81 -12.37
C GLN A 163 25.27 -4.96 -13.39
N SER A 164 25.50 -6.20 -12.96
CA SER A 164 25.34 -7.43 -13.75
C SER A 164 23.92 -8.02 -13.69
N ALA A 165 22.97 -7.36 -13.03
CA ALA A 165 21.59 -7.84 -12.98
C ALA A 165 21.00 -7.98 -14.38
N ASP A 166 20.27 -9.07 -14.62
CA ASP A 166 19.59 -9.33 -15.88
C ASP A 166 18.41 -8.36 -16.04
N ARG A 167 18.67 -7.26 -16.75
CA ARG A 167 17.68 -6.21 -17.00
C ARG A 167 16.52 -6.72 -17.85
N CYS A 168 16.76 -7.64 -18.78
CA CYS A 168 15.71 -8.22 -19.60
C CYS A 168 14.70 -8.99 -18.73
N ARG A 169 15.21 -9.83 -17.82
CA ARG A 169 14.36 -10.56 -16.88
C ARG A 169 13.59 -9.63 -15.93
N LEU A 170 14.22 -8.55 -15.45
CA LEU A 170 13.56 -7.54 -14.63
C LEU A 170 12.43 -6.86 -15.40
N SER A 171 12.70 -6.41 -16.64
CA SER A 171 11.71 -5.75 -17.50
C SER A 171 10.53 -6.67 -17.81
N ILE A 172 10.76 -7.94 -18.16
CA ILE A 172 9.68 -8.93 -18.39
C ILE A 172 8.76 -9.04 -17.16
N SER A 173 9.36 -9.07 -15.96
CA SER A 173 8.62 -9.18 -14.71
C SER A 173 7.81 -7.91 -14.41
N ILE A 174 8.37 -6.72 -14.67
CA ILE A 174 7.67 -5.44 -14.56
C ILE A 174 6.51 -5.37 -15.57
N CYS A 175 6.72 -5.83 -16.80
CA CYS A 175 5.68 -5.93 -17.83
C CYS A 175 4.53 -6.83 -17.37
N ALA A 176 4.83 -7.99 -16.76
CA ALA A 176 3.80 -8.91 -16.25
C ALA A 176 2.93 -8.25 -15.17
N GLY A 177 3.55 -7.52 -14.22
CA GLY A 177 2.81 -6.75 -13.22
C GLY A 177 1.94 -5.65 -13.84
N LEU A 178 2.46 -4.95 -14.86
CA LEU A 178 1.73 -3.87 -15.52
C LEU A 178 0.56 -4.39 -16.37
N ALA A 179 0.77 -5.49 -17.09
CA ALA A 179 -0.27 -6.18 -17.86
C ALA A 179 -1.43 -6.62 -16.95
N TYR A 180 -1.11 -7.22 -15.79
CA TYR A 180 -2.12 -7.57 -14.80
C TYR A 180 -2.96 -6.37 -14.34
N LEU A 181 -2.35 -5.20 -14.09
CA LEU A 181 -3.10 -3.98 -13.76
C LEU A 181 -4.04 -3.57 -14.89
N HIS A 182 -3.55 -3.59 -16.14
CA HIS A 182 -4.32 -3.17 -17.31
C HIS A 182 -5.50 -4.11 -17.59
N GLU A 183 -5.31 -5.43 -17.42
CA GLU A 183 -6.38 -6.43 -17.49
C GLU A 183 -7.49 -6.15 -16.47
N ASN A 184 -7.11 -5.75 -15.26
CA ASN A 184 -7.99 -5.33 -14.18
C ASN A 184 -8.51 -3.87 -14.33
N LYS A 185 -8.36 -3.26 -15.52
CA LYS A 185 -8.83 -1.91 -15.86
C LYS A 185 -8.25 -0.80 -14.98
N VAL A 186 -7.00 -0.97 -14.56
CA VAL A 186 -6.26 -0.03 -13.74
C VAL A 186 -5.09 0.54 -14.52
N VAL A 187 -4.99 1.87 -14.52
CA VAL A 187 -3.81 2.58 -14.99
C VAL A 187 -2.95 2.92 -13.77
N HIS A 188 -1.65 2.59 -13.80
CA HIS A 188 -0.74 2.92 -12.71
C HIS A 188 -0.52 4.44 -12.61
N GLY A 189 -0.23 5.10 -13.73
CA GLY A 189 -0.19 6.55 -13.86
C GLY A 189 1.02 7.27 -13.26
N ASP A 190 1.97 6.55 -12.67
CA ASP A 190 3.25 7.08 -12.16
C ASP A 190 4.35 6.01 -12.17
N LEU A 191 4.41 5.19 -13.22
CA LEU A 191 5.44 4.16 -13.32
C LEU A 191 6.83 4.81 -13.52
N LYS A 192 7.76 4.49 -12.62
CA LYS A 192 9.15 4.94 -12.64
C LYS A 192 10.01 3.98 -11.83
N GLY A 193 11.33 4.00 -12.01
CA GLY A 193 12.23 3.12 -11.25
C GLY A 193 12.16 3.27 -9.73
N ALA A 194 11.71 4.42 -9.21
CA ALA A 194 11.48 4.64 -7.78
C ALA A 194 10.21 3.92 -7.26
N ASN A 195 9.27 3.59 -8.15
CA ASN A 195 8.01 2.90 -7.84
C ASN A 195 8.06 1.41 -8.21
N VAL A 196 9.26 0.89 -8.52
CA VAL A 196 9.51 -0.55 -8.67
C VAL A 196 10.39 -0.97 -7.51
N LEU A 197 9.82 -1.70 -6.55
CA LEU A 197 10.55 -2.24 -5.41
C LEU A 197 11.08 -3.63 -5.72
N ILE A 198 12.23 -3.98 -5.15
CA ILE A 198 12.85 -5.29 -5.33
C ILE A 198 12.71 -6.08 -4.03
N ALA A 199 12.04 -7.23 -4.09
CA ALA A 199 11.94 -8.17 -2.98
C ALA A 199 13.31 -8.76 -2.62
N GLY A 200 13.41 -9.40 -1.45
CA GLY A 200 14.66 -9.99 -0.98
C GLY A 200 15.24 -11.06 -1.91
N ASP A 201 14.40 -11.76 -2.65
CA ASP A 201 14.74 -12.77 -3.66
C ASP A 201 15.11 -12.18 -5.05
N GLY A 202 15.08 -10.85 -5.19
CA GLY A 202 15.34 -10.15 -6.45
C GLY A 202 14.11 -9.93 -7.34
N THR A 203 12.92 -10.34 -6.91
CA THR A 203 11.69 -10.15 -7.70
C THR A 203 11.29 -8.66 -7.74
N PRO A 204 11.10 -8.06 -8.93
CA PRO A 204 10.61 -6.69 -9.05
C PRO A 204 9.10 -6.63 -8.87
N MET A 205 8.65 -5.62 -8.14
CA MET A 205 7.25 -5.40 -7.76
C MET A 205 6.85 -3.95 -7.97
N LEU A 206 5.74 -3.73 -8.69
CA LEU A 206 5.13 -2.41 -8.82
C LEU A 206 4.57 -1.94 -7.47
N ALA A 207 4.82 -0.68 -7.14
CA ALA A 207 4.41 -0.04 -5.90
C ALA A 207 3.85 1.36 -6.16
N ASP A 208 3.25 1.95 -5.13
CA ASP A 208 2.71 3.32 -5.13
C ASP A 208 1.52 3.54 -6.07
N PHE A 209 0.32 3.32 -5.54
CA PHE A 209 -0.94 3.40 -6.28
C PHE A 209 -1.68 4.73 -6.04
N GLY A 210 -1.03 5.73 -5.45
CA GLY A 210 -1.67 7.02 -5.14
C GLY A 210 -2.18 7.79 -6.38
N SER A 211 -1.51 7.61 -7.52
CA SER A 211 -1.86 8.17 -8.83
C SER A 211 -2.69 7.23 -9.72
N SER A 212 -2.98 6.03 -9.22
CA SER A 212 -3.71 5.04 -10.01
C SER A 212 -5.16 5.44 -10.22
N SER A 213 -5.69 5.09 -11.39
CA SER A 213 -7.09 5.30 -11.72
C SER A 213 -7.75 3.97 -12.06
N LEU A 214 -8.86 3.69 -11.36
CA LEU A 214 -9.64 2.48 -11.54
C LEU A 214 -10.94 2.88 -12.26
N ARG A 215 -11.18 2.30 -13.44
CA ARG A 215 -12.29 2.73 -14.30
C ARG A 215 -13.68 2.33 -13.76
N ASP A 216 -13.75 1.22 -13.01
CA ASP A 216 -15.01 0.66 -12.49
C ASP A 216 -14.95 0.45 -10.96
N THR A 217 -15.24 1.48 -10.17
CA THR A 217 -15.05 1.43 -8.70
C THR A 217 -16.38 1.22 -7.94
N THR A 218 -16.46 0.16 -7.13
CA THR A 218 -17.59 -0.14 -6.22
C THR A 218 -17.61 0.75 -4.96
N LEU A 219 -16.51 1.47 -4.69
CA LEU A 219 -16.42 2.52 -3.68
C LEU A 219 -16.37 3.88 -4.37
N GLN A 220 -17.34 4.74 -4.07
CA GLN A 220 -17.35 6.09 -4.61
C GLN A 220 -16.59 7.04 -3.70
N PHE A 221 -15.82 7.93 -4.31
CA PHE A 221 -15.11 9.01 -3.63
C PHE A 221 -15.65 10.34 -4.17
N THR A 222 -15.94 11.31 -3.30
CA THR A 222 -16.32 12.65 -3.77
C THR A 222 -15.20 13.27 -4.63
N ARG A 223 -15.45 14.31 -5.43
CA ARG A 223 -14.37 14.97 -6.20
C ARG A 223 -13.34 15.62 -5.27
N THR A 224 -12.09 15.72 -5.72
CA THR A 224 -11.02 16.43 -5.02
C THR A 224 -10.27 17.26 -6.06
N ASP A 225 -10.17 18.57 -5.88
CA ASP A 225 -9.66 19.52 -6.90
C ASP A 225 -8.12 19.60 -6.99
N THR A 226 -7.42 18.55 -6.55
CA THR A 226 -5.95 18.55 -6.54
C THR A 226 -5.42 17.75 -7.72
N GLN A 227 -4.70 18.44 -8.61
CA GLN A 227 -4.01 17.81 -9.73
C GLN A 227 -2.91 16.88 -9.20
N PRO A 228 -2.76 15.65 -9.75
CA PRO A 228 -1.61 14.81 -9.44
C PRO A 228 -0.32 15.49 -9.90
N GLY A 229 0.72 15.44 -9.07
CA GLY A 229 2.07 15.80 -9.52
C GLY A 229 2.56 14.76 -10.53
N TYR A 230 3.16 15.22 -11.64
CA TYR A 230 3.69 14.35 -12.69
C TYR A 230 5.19 14.12 -12.52
N SER A 231 5.64 12.88 -12.74
CA SER A 231 7.06 12.56 -12.87
C SER A 231 7.53 12.84 -14.30
N LEU A 232 7.78 14.12 -14.63
CA LEU A 232 7.98 14.63 -16.00
C LEU A 232 8.85 13.75 -16.93
N ARG A 233 9.94 13.16 -16.42
CA ARG A 233 10.84 12.32 -17.24
C ARG A 233 10.22 10.99 -17.70
N TRP A 234 9.21 10.49 -16.99
CA TRP A 234 8.53 9.22 -17.26
C TRP A 234 7.10 9.42 -17.77
N THR A 235 6.55 10.63 -17.71
CA THR A 235 5.19 10.93 -18.16
C THR A 235 5.14 11.08 -19.67
N ALA A 236 4.14 10.44 -20.29
CA ALA A 236 3.94 10.49 -21.73
C ALA A 236 3.63 11.93 -22.23
N PRO A 237 4.11 12.32 -23.42
CA PRO A 237 4.02 13.69 -23.90
C PRO A 237 2.57 14.19 -24.07
N GLU A 238 1.63 13.32 -24.42
CA GLU A 238 0.20 13.64 -24.52
C GLU A 238 -0.44 14.01 -23.17
N ILE A 239 0.04 13.40 -22.07
CA ILE A 239 -0.40 13.71 -20.71
C ILE A 239 0.18 15.06 -20.28
N ILE A 240 1.48 15.30 -20.53
CA ILE A 240 2.15 16.58 -20.22
C ILE A 240 1.46 17.74 -20.96
N ARG A 241 1.04 17.53 -22.21
CA ARG A 241 0.34 18.52 -23.03
C ARG A 241 -1.13 18.71 -22.65
N GLY A 242 -1.62 18.03 -21.61
CA GLY A 242 -3.00 18.11 -21.15
C GLY A 242 -4.04 17.56 -22.14
N LYS A 243 -3.60 16.77 -23.13
CA LYS A 243 -4.50 16.19 -24.15
C LYS A 243 -5.29 14.99 -23.62
N SER A 244 -4.79 14.34 -22.58
CA SER A 244 -5.43 13.21 -21.91
C SER A 244 -5.04 13.13 -20.44
N GLY A 245 -5.85 12.45 -19.61
CA GLY A 245 -5.43 11.98 -18.30
C GLY A 245 -4.52 10.75 -18.37
N ASN A 246 -4.30 10.07 -17.25
CA ASN A 246 -3.54 8.82 -17.20
C ASN A 246 -4.23 7.72 -18.04
N THR A 247 -3.48 7.09 -18.94
CA THR A 247 -3.94 6.01 -19.82
C THR A 247 -3.02 4.80 -19.77
N THR A 248 -3.51 3.64 -20.20
CA THR A 248 -2.68 2.43 -20.35
C THR A 248 -1.52 2.66 -21.33
N ALA A 249 -1.75 3.40 -22.42
CA ALA A 249 -0.69 3.80 -23.34
C ALA A 249 0.37 4.69 -22.67
N GLY A 250 -0.05 5.59 -21.77
CA GLY A 250 0.85 6.39 -20.95
C GLY A 250 1.73 5.53 -20.04
N ASP A 251 1.17 4.48 -19.43
CA ASP A 251 1.95 3.52 -18.64
C ASP A 251 2.97 2.75 -19.50
N VAL A 252 2.61 2.37 -20.74
CA VAL A 252 3.55 1.72 -21.69
C VAL A 252 4.70 2.66 -22.06
N TYR A 253 4.42 3.95 -22.26
CA TYR A 253 5.48 4.94 -22.45
C TYR A 253 6.40 5.00 -21.22
N SER A 254 5.82 5.10 -20.02
CA SER A 254 6.59 5.13 -18.76
C SER A 254 7.44 3.87 -18.58
N LEU A 255 6.92 2.70 -18.94
CA LEU A 255 7.65 1.43 -18.93
C LEU A 255 8.88 1.47 -19.86
N GLY A 256 8.74 2.03 -21.06
CA GLY A 256 9.85 2.24 -21.99
C GLY A 256 10.94 3.15 -21.44
N MET A 257 10.58 4.11 -20.58
CA MET A 257 11.53 4.99 -19.89
C MET A 257 12.19 4.37 -18.64
N VAL A 258 11.64 3.27 -18.12
CA VAL A 258 12.18 2.54 -16.95
C VAL A 258 13.13 1.42 -17.36
N SER A 259 12.88 0.82 -18.53
CA SER A 259 13.58 -0.38 -19.04
C SER A 259 14.98 -0.10 -19.55
#